data_AF-A0A2D5YLB2-F1
#
_entry.id   AF-A0A2D5YLB2-F1
#
_cell.length_a   1.000
_cell.length_b   1.000
_cell.length_c   1.000
_cell.angle_alpha   90.00
_cell.angle_beta   90.00
_cell.angle_gamma   90.00
#
_symmetry.space_group_name_H-M   'P 1'
#
loop_
_entity.id
_entity.type
_entity.pdbx_description
1 polymer ?
#
loop_
_entity_poly.entity_id
_entity_poly.type
_entity_poly.pdbx_seq_one_letter_code
_entity_poly.pdbx_strand_id
1 'polypeptide(L)'
;MNKILIVFFTLQLLTSCSTFHQSAIYRSIASEESVKNCADSVRAIVRKENDTAIEIEIGFQNKEGEFTSSRDIILNSITTTDGTIGPLLSRTWYFKTKAPEWLVNFHKNSHLSSYKLKEIPFSELTIDQRHELLKFLSTSKRKNDFFSDRKIHGIKFKDELEFTFDQETEFLGEVYEPGTHLISIKGVLRDIEYMSPKHVEDVSGIEIHFRTNLKAGNVSNDAWTFLEGLKMSKFSQHAHIVSKIDLEKLKQSKEIQVAKHAEFYRRVNLLAEMVEVFTNRRRVFMKIDEDDKNVTYFGTTTSDKIRGIFEYFLNVANGSKPQIGDKFKMGYVGMRGSDKYDSPGLWGLEYRALSRNGQRSIYMNILNKIQELMDNGNMGISDNEMSDWFDFKNLDSTKKIKNAISNSYYRKKKVSPDGYHNEKLNQILGDLKPDQLKQLNELAQENLSIMMIFHNWDEDMLVYNNPEVLEKIYKAQMRAAHKIVKLMKKTKEDERKKETINAVQMFLKDSRLINLFAESFELQDLDLRMKQ
;
A
#
# COMPACT_ATOMS: atom_id res chain seq x y z
N MET A 1 24.14 9.56 27.96
CA MET A 1 23.60 8.80 29.11
C MET A 1 22.32 8.01 28.80
N ASN A 2 21.36 8.52 28.01
CA ASN A 2 20.07 7.82 27.76
C ASN A 2 20.14 6.48 27.02
N LYS A 3 21.10 6.27 26.10
CA LYS A 3 21.22 4.98 25.37
C LYS A 3 21.70 3.82 26.25
N ILE A 4 22.54 4.09 27.24
CA ILE A 4 23.04 3.07 28.19
C ILE A 4 21.95 2.71 29.20
N LEU A 5 21.14 3.68 29.62
CA LEU A 5 20.01 3.45 30.53
C LEU A 5 18.93 2.54 29.90
N ILE A 6 18.63 2.73 28.60
CA ILE A 6 17.66 1.90 27.86
C ILE A 6 18.18 0.47 27.69
N VAL A 7 19.48 0.28 27.43
CA VAL A 7 20.08 -1.06 27.36
C VAL A 7 20.07 -1.73 28.72
N PHE A 8 20.37 -1.01 29.80
CA PHE A 8 20.32 -1.54 31.17
C PHE A 8 18.89 -1.92 31.61
N PHE A 9 17.89 -1.07 31.32
CA PHE A 9 16.50 -1.37 31.63
C PHE A 9 15.96 -2.54 30.79
N THR A 10 16.31 -2.61 29.51
CA THR A 10 15.92 -3.73 28.63
C THR A 10 16.61 -5.03 29.08
N LEU A 11 17.88 -4.99 29.48
CA LEU A 11 18.56 -6.14 30.07
C LEU A 11 17.92 -6.55 31.40
N GLN A 12 17.60 -5.60 32.29
CA GLN A 12 16.91 -5.88 33.55
C GLN A 12 15.53 -6.51 33.32
N LEU A 13 14.75 -6.00 32.37
CA LEU A 13 13.45 -6.56 31.96
C LEU A 13 13.60 -7.98 31.41
N LEU A 14 14.58 -8.21 30.52
CA LEU A 14 14.88 -9.54 29.99
C LEU A 14 15.38 -10.51 31.06
N THR A 15 16.22 -10.06 31.99
CA THR A 15 16.68 -10.88 33.13
C THR A 15 15.57 -11.12 34.14
N SER A 16 14.61 -10.20 34.29
CA SER A 16 13.46 -10.39 35.17
C SER A 16 12.42 -11.34 34.56
N CYS A 17 12.15 -11.30 33.25
CA CYS A 17 11.33 -12.33 32.58
C CYS A 17 12.08 -13.70 32.50
N SER A 18 13.42 -13.75 32.50
CA SER A 18 14.18 -15.02 32.53
C SER A 18 14.35 -15.62 33.94
N THR A 19 14.53 -14.80 34.97
CA THR A 19 14.52 -15.23 36.39
C THR A 19 13.11 -15.61 36.84
N PHE A 20 12.06 -14.97 36.32
CA PHE A 20 10.66 -15.41 36.47
C PHE A 20 10.40 -16.85 35.98
N HIS A 21 11.18 -17.33 35.00
CA HIS A 21 11.01 -18.66 34.39
C HIS A 21 11.79 -19.79 35.07
N GLN A 22 12.74 -19.46 35.96
CA GLN A 22 13.54 -20.48 36.65
C GLN A 22 12.94 -20.95 37.99
N SER A 23 11.96 -20.24 38.56
CA SER A 23 11.26 -20.72 39.74
C SER A 23 10.14 -21.72 39.36
N ALA A 24 10.22 -22.94 39.91
CA ALA A 24 9.23 -23.99 39.69
C ALA A 24 7.82 -23.60 40.19
N ILE A 25 7.73 -22.67 41.14
CA ILE A 25 6.49 -22.20 41.77
C ILE A 25 5.65 -21.34 40.80
N TYR A 26 6.28 -20.64 39.86
CA TYR A 26 5.56 -19.73 38.94
C TYR A 26 5.14 -20.39 37.62
N ARG A 27 5.75 -21.51 37.22
CA ARG A 27 5.30 -22.29 36.05
C ARG A 27 3.89 -22.88 36.25
N SER A 28 3.42 -23.00 37.50
CA SER A 28 2.04 -23.41 37.81
C SER A 28 1.05 -22.24 37.92
N ILE A 29 1.50 -20.99 37.83
CA ILE A 29 0.67 -19.79 38.09
C ILE A 29 0.56 -18.89 36.84
N ALA A 30 1.62 -18.80 36.03
CA ALA A 30 1.59 -17.98 34.81
C ALA A 30 0.86 -18.70 33.67
N SER A 31 -0.31 -18.20 33.27
CA SER A 31 -1.00 -18.67 32.07
C SER A 31 -0.15 -18.41 30.82
N GLU A 32 -0.25 -19.25 29.79
CA GLU A 32 0.44 -19.04 28.49
C GLU A 32 0.19 -17.63 27.92
N GLU A 33 -0.98 -17.06 28.20
CA GLU A 33 -1.39 -15.72 27.81
C GLU A 33 -0.55 -14.61 28.49
N SER A 34 -0.20 -14.78 29.77
CA SER A 34 0.68 -13.83 30.48
C SER A 34 2.11 -13.82 29.94
N VAL A 35 2.61 -14.98 29.50
CA VAL A 35 3.95 -15.13 28.90
C VAL A 35 4.00 -14.52 27.50
N LYS A 36 2.96 -14.75 26.70
CA LYS A 36 2.78 -14.12 25.39
C LYS A 36 2.75 -12.59 25.53
N ASN A 37 2.03 -12.07 26.53
CA ASN A 37 1.95 -10.63 26.80
C ASN A 37 3.29 -10.02 27.24
N CYS A 38 4.14 -10.68 28.05
CA CYS A 38 5.52 -10.18 28.34
C CYS A 38 6.36 -10.13 27.06
N ALA A 39 6.36 -11.21 26.27
CA ALA A 39 7.18 -11.29 25.05
C ALA A 39 6.76 -10.27 23.99
N ASP A 40 5.45 -10.06 23.81
CA ASP A 40 4.92 -9.07 22.87
C ASP A 40 5.17 -7.64 23.37
N SER A 41 5.11 -7.39 24.69
CA SER A 41 5.48 -6.09 25.28
C SER A 41 6.97 -5.76 25.12
N VAL A 42 7.85 -6.75 25.32
CA VAL A 42 9.29 -6.58 25.11
C VAL A 42 9.61 -6.40 23.62
N ARG A 43 8.93 -7.12 22.72
CA ARG A 43 9.05 -6.91 21.27
C ARG A 43 8.59 -5.52 20.84
N ALA A 44 7.52 -4.99 21.44
CA ALA A 44 7.03 -3.63 21.21
C ALA A 44 8.03 -2.57 21.70
N ILE A 45 8.80 -2.83 22.76
CA ILE A 45 9.84 -1.93 23.28
C ILE A 45 11.12 -1.97 22.44
N VAL A 46 11.47 -3.13 21.87
CA VAL A 46 12.75 -3.34 21.15
C VAL A 46 12.66 -3.05 19.65
N ARG A 47 11.46 -3.12 19.04
CA ARG A 47 11.28 -2.69 17.64
C ARG A 47 11.38 -1.17 17.56
N LYS A 48 12.47 -0.69 16.95
CA LYS A 48 12.58 0.71 16.51
C LYS A 48 11.31 1.11 15.77
N GLU A 49 10.91 2.34 16.03
CA GLU A 49 9.63 3.01 15.79
C GLU A 49 9.17 3.11 14.32
N ASN A 50 9.84 2.45 13.37
CA ASN A 50 9.48 2.50 11.95
C ASN A 50 9.03 1.10 11.49
N ASP A 51 7.72 0.86 11.54
CA ASP A 51 7.06 -0.29 10.89
C ASP A 51 6.90 -0.06 9.38
N THR A 52 7.75 0.79 8.79
CA THR A 52 7.77 1.07 7.37
C THR A 52 8.16 -0.19 6.62
N ALA A 53 7.30 -0.61 5.69
CA ALA A 53 7.48 -1.83 4.93
C ALA A 53 7.04 -1.60 3.48
N ILE A 54 7.71 -2.27 2.55
CA ILE A 54 7.28 -2.38 1.16
C ILE A 54 6.82 -3.81 0.93
N GLU A 55 5.60 -3.96 0.46
CA GLU A 55 5.06 -5.25 0.05
C GLU A 55 5.12 -5.38 -1.47
N ILE A 56 5.68 -6.50 -1.93
CA ILE A 56 5.81 -6.83 -3.36
C ILE A 56 4.92 -8.03 -3.65
N GLU A 57 3.96 -7.86 -4.56
CA GLU A 57 3.05 -8.90 -5.02
C GLU A 57 3.60 -9.57 -6.28
N ILE A 58 3.93 -10.86 -6.21
CA ILE A 58 4.55 -11.62 -7.31
C ILE A 58 3.68 -12.82 -7.67
N GLY A 59 3.12 -12.78 -8.89
CA GLY A 59 2.43 -13.92 -9.50
C GLY A 59 3.40 -14.89 -10.14
N PHE A 60 3.14 -16.19 -9.95
CA PHE A 60 3.91 -17.27 -10.56
C PHE A 60 3.34 -17.73 -11.89
N GLN A 61 2.08 -17.41 -12.21
CA GLN A 61 1.42 -17.81 -13.44
C GLN A 61 0.96 -16.61 -14.29
N ASN A 62 0.96 -16.77 -15.61
CA ASN A 62 0.33 -15.84 -16.54
C ASN A 62 -1.21 -16.06 -16.60
N LYS A 63 -1.91 -15.36 -17.51
CA LYS A 63 -3.37 -15.48 -17.61
C LYS A 63 -3.82 -16.83 -18.17
N GLU A 64 -2.93 -17.47 -18.89
CA GLU A 64 -3.08 -18.78 -19.52
C GLU A 64 -2.75 -19.93 -18.55
N GLY A 65 -2.29 -19.61 -17.34
CA GLY A 65 -1.94 -20.59 -16.29
C GLY A 65 -0.51 -21.14 -16.37
N GLU A 66 0.31 -20.63 -17.30
CA GLU A 66 1.70 -21.07 -17.48
C GLU A 66 2.62 -20.39 -16.46
N PHE A 67 3.62 -21.13 -15.98
CA PHE A 67 4.58 -20.59 -15.03
C PHE A 67 5.53 -19.57 -15.65
N THR A 68 5.77 -18.49 -14.91
CA THR A 68 6.67 -17.41 -15.29
C THR A 68 8.07 -17.64 -14.74
N SER A 69 9.09 -17.01 -15.33
CA SER A 69 10.46 -17.03 -14.79
C SER A 69 10.57 -16.50 -13.36
N SER A 70 9.62 -15.65 -12.94
CA SER A 70 9.57 -15.12 -11.57
C SER A 70 9.34 -16.21 -10.54
N ARG A 71 8.60 -17.28 -10.87
CA ARG A 71 8.45 -18.45 -10.00
C ARG A 71 9.80 -19.06 -9.69
N ASP A 72 10.58 -19.36 -10.74
CA ASP A 72 11.82 -20.11 -10.63
C ASP A 72 12.88 -19.31 -9.86
N ILE A 73 12.98 -18.01 -10.12
CA ILE A 73 13.87 -17.09 -9.42
C ILE A 73 13.53 -17.04 -7.92
N ILE A 74 12.25 -16.87 -7.58
CA ILE A 74 11.81 -16.83 -6.19
C ILE A 74 12.02 -18.17 -5.49
N LEU A 75 11.62 -19.29 -6.12
CA LEU A 75 11.79 -20.63 -5.54
C LEU A 75 13.28 -21.03 -5.38
N ASN A 76 14.19 -20.39 -6.12
CA ASN A 76 15.63 -20.48 -5.90
C ASN A 76 16.17 -19.54 -4.83
N SER A 77 15.47 -18.44 -4.54
CA SER A 77 15.86 -17.44 -3.55
C SER A 77 15.38 -17.79 -2.14
N ILE A 78 14.44 -18.72 -2.02
CA ILE A 78 13.91 -19.19 -0.74
C ILE A 78 14.61 -20.48 -0.26
N THR A 79 14.49 -20.71 1.03
CA THR A 79 14.89 -21.94 1.73
C THR A 79 13.96 -22.16 2.93
N THR A 80 14.19 -23.21 3.69
CA THR A 80 13.48 -23.43 4.95
C THR A 80 14.26 -22.88 6.14
N THR A 81 13.64 -22.84 7.33
CA THR A 81 14.26 -22.30 8.54
C THR A 81 15.56 -23.01 8.94
N ASP A 82 15.75 -24.27 8.56
CA ASP A 82 16.97 -25.05 8.82
C ASP A 82 17.68 -25.56 7.55
N GLY A 83 17.22 -25.16 6.36
CA GLY A 83 17.77 -25.60 5.07
C GLY A 83 17.32 -26.98 4.59
N THR A 84 16.55 -27.72 5.38
CA THR A 84 16.01 -29.06 5.02
C THR A 84 14.50 -29.00 4.77
N ILE A 85 13.89 -30.05 4.22
CA ILE A 85 12.42 -30.10 4.12
C ILE A 85 11.73 -30.36 5.48
N GLY A 86 12.50 -30.61 6.53
CA GLY A 86 12.05 -30.94 7.88
C GLY A 86 11.03 -29.97 8.46
N PRO A 87 11.26 -28.64 8.46
CA PRO A 87 10.33 -27.64 8.99
C PRO A 87 8.96 -27.72 8.36
N LEU A 88 8.89 -28.03 7.05
CA LEU A 88 7.64 -28.17 6.30
C LEU A 88 6.85 -29.45 6.66
N LEU A 89 7.55 -30.49 7.11
CA LEU A 89 7.00 -31.80 7.48
C LEU A 89 6.95 -32.03 9.00
N SER A 90 7.44 -31.06 9.78
CA SER A 90 7.51 -31.12 11.24
C SER A 90 6.23 -30.57 11.85
N ARG A 91 5.81 -31.13 12.99
CA ARG A 91 4.61 -30.71 13.71
C ARG A 91 4.84 -29.34 14.34
N THR A 92 4.76 -28.27 13.56
CA THR A 92 4.32 -26.99 14.11
C THR A 92 2.81 -27.12 14.30
N TRP A 93 2.39 -27.35 15.55
CA TRP A 93 1.06 -27.25 16.22
C TRP A 93 -0.27 -27.30 15.42
N TYR A 94 -0.33 -26.90 14.16
CA TYR A 94 -1.47 -26.95 13.25
C TYR A 94 -1.53 -28.15 12.29
N PHE A 95 -0.41 -28.82 11.95
CA PHE A 95 -0.42 -29.88 10.92
C PHE A 95 0.22 -31.19 11.39
N LYS A 96 -0.58 -32.27 11.45
CA LYS A 96 -0.10 -33.67 11.39
C LYS A 96 -0.09 -34.13 9.93
N THR A 97 0.50 -33.37 9.01
CA THR A 97 0.56 -33.78 7.60
C THR A 97 1.58 -34.90 7.44
N LYS A 98 1.13 -36.06 6.94
CA LYS A 98 2.04 -37.07 6.39
C LYS A 98 2.66 -36.49 5.11
N ALA A 99 3.92 -36.80 4.83
CA ALA A 99 4.56 -36.38 3.58
C ALA A 99 3.75 -36.89 2.36
N PRO A 100 3.71 -36.14 1.25
CA PRO A 100 2.99 -36.58 0.05
C PRO A 100 3.65 -37.82 -0.56
N GLU A 101 2.84 -38.68 -1.17
CA GLU A 101 3.30 -39.97 -1.71
C GLU A 101 4.40 -39.82 -2.76
N TRP A 102 4.29 -38.82 -3.65
CA TRP A 102 5.31 -38.54 -4.65
C TRP A 102 6.68 -38.26 -4.01
N LEU A 103 6.71 -37.54 -2.87
CA LEU A 103 7.95 -37.19 -2.18
C LEU A 103 8.57 -38.42 -1.49
N VAL A 104 7.73 -39.28 -0.92
CA VAL A 104 8.19 -40.56 -0.34
C VAL A 104 8.77 -41.47 -1.42
N ASN A 105 8.11 -41.55 -2.58
CA ASN A 105 8.59 -42.36 -3.71
C ASN A 105 9.87 -41.78 -4.32
N PHE A 106 9.94 -40.45 -4.49
CA PHE A 106 11.15 -39.78 -4.94
C PHE A 106 12.33 -40.01 -3.99
N HIS A 107 12.13 -39.88 -2.68
CA HIS A 107 13.16 -40.13 -1.68
C HIS A 107 13.72 -41.55 -1.76
N LYS A 108 12.84 -42.56 -1.85
CA LYS A 108 13.25 -43.98 -1.95
C LYS A 108 14.02 -44.29 -3.23
N ASN A 109 13.67 -43.64 -4.33
CA ASN A 109 14.18 -43.98 -5.67
C ASN A 109 15.24 -43.00 -6.19
N SER A 110 15.74 -42.08 -5.35
CA SER A 110 16.75 -41.11 -5.73
C SER A 110 18.05 -41.30 -4.96
N HIS A 111 19.08 -40.55 -5.37
CA HIS A 111 20.36 -40.46 -4.67
C HIS A 111 20.24 -39.91 -3.24
N LEU A 112 19.07 -39.39 -2.86
CA LEU A 112 18.77 -38.84 -1.54
C LEU A 112 18.27 -39.90 -0.53
N SER A 113 18.15 -41.17 -0.93
CA SER A 113 17.69 -42.27 -0.07
C SER A 113 18.55 -42.49 1.19
N SER A 114 19.79 -41.99 1.20
CA SER A 114 20.69 -42.00 2.35
C SER A 114 20.31 -41.01 3.45
N TYR A 115 19.61 -39.92 3.13
CA TYR A 115 19.09 -38.97 4.10
C TYR A 115 17.84 -39.54 4.77
N LYS A 116 17.53 -39.14 6.02
CA LYS A 116 16.15 -39.28 6.49
C LYS A 116 15.28 -38.31 5.70
N LEU A 117 14.01 -38.68 5.43
CA LEU A 117 13.10 -37.86 4.63
C LEU A 117 13.06 -36.38 5.06
N LYS A 118 13.05 -36.09 6.37
CA LYS A 118 13.03 -34.73 6.91
C LYS A 118 14.36 -33.99 6.84
N GLU A 119 15.46 -34.70 6.61
CA GLU A 119 16.82 -34.17 6.57
C GLU A 119 17.27 -33.89 5.12
N ILE A 120 16.43 -34.19 4.11
CA ILE A 120 16.70 -33.85 2.72
C ILE A 120 16.89 -32.32 2.62
N PRO A 121 18.02 -31.82 2.09
CA PRO A 121 18.21 -30.39 1.87
C PRO A 121 17.16 -29.87 0.89
N PHE A 122 16.55 -28.73 1.22
CA PHE A 122 15.51 -28.12 0.37
C PHE A 122 16.05 -27.75 -1.02
N SER A 123 17.35 -27.44 -1.11
CA SER A 123 18.06 -27.15 -2.35
C SER A 123 18.16 -28.33 -3.31
N GLU A 124 18.06 -29.58 -2.82
CA GLU A 124 18.14 -30.78 -3.67
C GLU A 124 16.83 -31.07 -4.43
N LEU A 125 15.72 -30.45 -4.01
CA LEU A 125 14.47 -30.53 -4.76
C LEU A 125 14.55 -29.66 -6.02
N THR A 126 14.00 -30.15 -7.13
CA THR A 126 13.79 -29.33 -8.33
C THR A 126 12.79 -28.22 -8.07
N ILE A 127 12.74 -27.21 -8.93
CA ILE A 127 11.78 -26.11 -8.81
C ILE A 127 10.34 -26.61 -8.76
N ASP A 128 9.98 -27.53 -9.64
CA ASP A 128 8.62 -28.07 -9.69
C ASP A 128 8.30 -28.90 -8.44
N GLN A 129 9.27 -29.67 -7.91
CA GLN A 129 9.10 -30.40 -6.65
C GLN A 129 8.96 -29.47 -5.45
N ARG A 130 9.70 -28.37 -5.39
CA ARG A 130 9.53 -27.33 -4.35
C ARG A 130 8.14 -26.73 -4.43
N HIS A 131 7.68 -26.36 -5.63
CA HIS A 131 6.34 -25.80 -5.82
C HIS A 131 5.24 -26.79 -5.44
N GLU A 132 5.34 -28.04 -5.87
CA GLU A 132 4.38 -29.10 -5.55
C GLU A 132 4.33 -29.38 -4.05
N LEU A 133 5.48 -29.33 -3.36
CA LEU A 133 5.53 -29.46 -1.91
C LEU A 133 4.82 -28.28 -1.21
N LEU A 134 5.04 -27.04 -1.66
CA LEU A 134 4.31 -25.88 -1.12
C LEU A 134 2.81 -25.98 -1.34
N LYS A 135 2.38 -26.45 -2.52
CA LYS A 135 0.97 -26.70 -2.86
C LYS A 135 0.33 -27.81 -2.01
N PHE A 136 1.08 -28.87 -1.73
CA PHE A 136 0.63 -29.90 -0.81
C PHE A 136 0.39 -29.34 0.60
N LEU A 137 1.28 -28.47 1.08
CA LEU A 137 1.18 -27.87 2.42
C LEU A 137 0.09 -26.82 2.54
N SER A 138 -0.31 -26.22 1.42
CA SER A 138 -1.34 -25.19 1.39
C SER A 138 -2.76 -25.78 1.43
N THR A 139 -2.92 -27.08 1.11
CA THR A 139 -4.21 -27.75 1.03
C THR A 139 -4.51 -28.62 2.27
N SER A 140 -5.46 -28.17 3.09
CA SER A 140 -6.44 -28.98 3.86
C SER A 140 -7.13 -28.17 4.99
N LYS A 141 -6.59 -27.01 5.41
CA LYS A 141 -7.21 -26.12 6.42
C LYS A 141 -6.95 -24.61 6.24
N ARG A 142 -5.93 -24.21 5.47
CA ARG A 142 -5.48 -22.80 5.39
C ARG A 142 -6.44 -21.82 4.71
N LYS A 143 -7.37 -22.28 3.88
CA LYS A 143 -8.37 -21.39 3.24
C LYS A 143 -9.26 -20.70 4.27
N ASN A 144 -9.59 -21.39 5.36
CA ASN A 144 -10.43 -20.84 6.44
C ASN A 144 -9.63 -19.92 7.38
N ASP A 145 -8.31 -20.12 7.48
CA ASP A 145 -7.41 -19.36 8.36
C ASP A 145 -6.64 -18.24 7.64
N PHE A 146 -6.84 -18.05 6.32
CA PHE A 146 -6.09 -17.05 5.54
C PHE A 146 -6.16 -15.64 6.15
N PHE A 147 -7.32 -15.23 6.67
CA PHE A 147 -7.51 -13.90 7.26
C PHE A 147 -6.95 -13.77 8.68
N SER A 148 -6.63 -14.88 9.35
CA SER A 148 -5.94 -14.88 10.64
C SER A 148 -4.43 -15.03 10.48
N ASP A 149 -3.95 -15.74 9.46
CA ASP A 149 -2.54 -15.92 9.15
C ASP A 149 -2.29 -16.22 7.66
N ARG A 150 -1.58 -15.31 6.99
CA ARG A 150 -1.23 -15.42 5.56
C ARG A 150 0.12 -16.08 5.32
N LYS A 151 0.90 -16.39 6.35
CA LYS A 151 2.30 -16.81 6.21
C LYS A 151 2.46 -18.21 5.64
N ILE A 152 3.46 -18.36 4.78
CA ILE A 152 3.96 -19.66 4.33
C ILE A 152 4.94 -20.18 5.38
N HIS A 153 4.39 -20.80 6.45
CA HIS A 153 5.19 -21.34 7.55
C HIS A 153 6.32 -22.27 7.12
N GLY A 154 7.47 -22.14 7.78
CA GLY A 154 8.65 -22.96 7.55
C GLY A 154 9.51 -22.53 6.36
N ILE A 155 9.09 -21.52 5.60
CA ILE A 155 9.84 -20.93 4.48
C ILE A 155 10.37 -19.56 4.87
N LYS A 156 11.58 -19.25 4.40
CA LYS A 156 12.19 -17.91 4.45
C LYS A 156 13.01 -17.65 3.19
N PHE A 157 13.40 -16.41 2.95
CA PHE A 157 14.47 -16.12 2.01
C PHE A 157 15.82 -16.62 2.56
N LYS A 158 16.74 -16.96 1.65
CA LYS A 158 18.15 -17.21 2.03
C LYS A 158 18.74 -15.95 2.66
N ASP A 159 19.73 -16.12 3.54
CA ASP A 159 20.34 -14.96 4.23
C ASP A 159 21.24 -14.14 3.28
N GLU A 160 21.72 -14.75 2.20
CA GLU A 160 22.51 -14.16 1.13
C GLU A 160 21.95 -14.59 -0.22
N LEU A 161 21.95 -13.66 -1.18
CA LEU A 161 21.51 -13.90 -2.56
C LEU A 161 22.51 -13.31 -3.54
N GLU A 162 22.61 -13.95 -4.71
CA GLU A 162 23.39 -13.45 -5.82
C GLU A 162 22.57 -12.41 -6.58
N PHE A 163 23.10 -11.20 -6.69
CA PHE A 163 22.53 -10.09 -7.47
C PHE A 163 23.46 -9.72 -8.60
N THR A 164 22.91 -9.36 -9.75
CA THR A 164 23.69 -8.91 -10.90
C THR A 164 23.23 -7.54 -11.37
N PHE A 165 24.12 -6.56 -11.27
CA PHE A 165 23.88 -5.18 -11.69
C PHE A 165 24.61 -4.85 -13.00
N ASP A 166 23.91 -4.23 -13.93
CA ASP A 166 24.46 -3.89 -15.26
C ASP A 166 25.20 -2.53 -15.26
N GLN A 167 25.03 -1.76 -14.18
CA GLN A 167 25.64 -0.45 -13.95
C GLN A 167 25.91 -0.27 -12.45
N GLU A 168 26.71 0.73 -12.08
CA GLU A 168 26.89 1.12 -10.68
C GLU A 168 25.51 1.35 -10.02
N THR A 169 25.27 0.68 -8.90
CA THR A 169 23.94 0.62 -8.28
C THR A 169 24.06 0.79 -6.76
N GLU A 170 23.35 1.77 -6.21
CA GLU A 170 23.12 1.85 -4.77
C GLU A 170 21.99 0.89 -4.37
N PHE A 171 22.27 0.01 -3.41
CA PHE A 171 21.31 -0.95 -2.87
C PHE A 171 21.54 -1.13 -1.37
N LEU A 172 20.48 -1.02 -0.56
CA LEU A 172 20.56 -1.16 0.90
C LEU A 172 21.56 -0.22 1.59
N GLY A 173 21.86 0.93 0.96
CA GLY A 173 22.80 1.94 1.45
C GLY A 173 24.27 1.69 1.12
N GLU A 174 24.57 0.67 0.31
CA GLU A 174 25.90 0.41 -0.23
C GLU A 174 25.92 0.60 -1.75
N VAL A 175 27.04 1.04 -2.30
CA VAL A 175 27.24 1.20 -3.75
C VAL A 175 27.98 -0.01 -4.29
N TYR A 176 27.40 -0.66 -5.29
CA TYR A 176 27.96 -1.82 -5.97
C TYR A 176 28.38 -1.46 -7.39
N GLU A 177 29.60 -1.84 -7.76
CA GLU A 177 30.10 -1.76 -9.13
C GLU A 177 29.30 -2.70 -10.07
N PRO A 178 29.31 -2.49 -11.40
CA PRO A 178 28.71 -3.43 -12.34
C PRO A 178 29.28 -4.85 -12.18
N GLY A 179 28.43 -5.86 -12.15
CA GLY A 179 28.82 -7.26 -11.97
C GLY A 179 27.89 -8.06 -11.07
N THR A 180 28.33 -9.26 -10.73
CA THR A 180 27.61 -10.21 -9.88
C THR A 180 28.18 -10.18 -8.46
N HIS A 181 27.31 -10.01 -7.48
CA HIS A 181 27.65 -9.81 -6.07
C HIS A 181 26.82 -10.74 -5.19
N LEU A 182 27.46 -11.35 -4.20
CA LEU A 182 26.76 -12.06 -3.14
C LEU A 182 26.44 -11.06 -2.02
N ILE A 183 25.17 -10.71 -1.85
CA ILE A 183 24.73 -9.67 -0.92
C ILE A 183 23.89 -10.28 0.19
N SER A 184 24.17 -9.87 1.43
CA SER A 184 23.35 -10.27 2.58
C SER A 184 22.03 -9.51 2.60
N ILE A 185 20.93 -10.26 2.66
CA ILE A 185 19.57 -9.75 2.82
C ILE A 185 18.99 -10.09 4.20
N LYS A 186 19.86 -10.49 5.13
CA LYS A 186 19.47 -10.90 6.47
C LYS A 186 18.75 -9.76 7.20
N GLY A 187 17.52 -10.03 7.64
CA GLY A 187 16.69 -9.06 8.34
C GLY A 187 15.99 -8.03 7.45
N VAL A 188 16.27 -8.02 6.14
CA VAL A 188 15.58 -7.18 5.16
C VAL A 188 14.25 -7.81 4.76
N LEU A 189 14.27 -9.11 4.44
CA LEU A 189 13.08 -9.89 4.12
C LEU A 189 12.61 -10.64 5.36
N ARG A 190 11.36 -10.41 5.78
CA ARG A 190 10.79 -11.07 6.97
C ARG A 190 9.92 -12.26 6.63
N ASP A 191 8.72 -11.97 6.12
CA ASP A 191 7.66 -12.94 5.94
C ASP A 191 7.41 -13.15 4.46
N ILE A 192 7.07 -14.40 4.10
CA ILE A 192 6.52 -14.74 2.79
C ILE A 192 5.07 -15.12 3.02
N GLU A 193 4.17 -14.36 2.41
CA GLU A 193 2.74 -14.51 2.58
C GLU A 193 2.07 -14.98 1.29
N TYR A 194 0.93 -15.64 1.40
CA TYR A 194 0.07 -15.84 0.24
C TYR A 194 -0.54 -14.50 -0.17
N MET A 195 -0.49 -14.21 -1.46
CA MET A 195 -1.06 -12.97 -1.99
C MET A 195 -2.56 -12.89 -1.68
N SER A 196 -3.31 -14.01 -1.78
CA SER A 196 -4.75 -14.02 -1.45
C SER A 196 -5.34 -15.38 -1.15
N PRO A 197 -6.63 -15.48 -0.73
CA PRO A 197 -7.30 -16.75 -0.52
C PRO A 197 -7.25 -17.69 -1.73
N LYS A 198 -7.34 -17.16 -2.97
CA LYS A 198 -7.27 -18.01 -4.18
C LYS A 198 -5.87 -18.57 -4.43
N HIS A 199 -4.81 -17.83 -4.05
CA HIS A 199 -3.42 -18.29 -4.22
C HIS A 199 -3.00 -19.30 -3.14
N VAL A 200 -3.83 -19.53 -2.11
CA VAL A 200 -3.56 -20.60 -1.14
C VAL A 200 -3.63 -21.96 -1.83
N GLU A 201 -4.64 -22.22 -2.67
CA GLU A 201 -4.88 -23.58 -3.19
C GLU A 201 -3.79 -24.10 -4.14
N ASP A 202 -3.17 -23.20 -4.89
CA ASP A 202 -2.23 -23.54 -5.96
C ASP A 202 -0.85 -22.89 -5.81
N VAL A 203 -0.67 -22.02 -4.80
CA VAL A 203 0.55 -21.24 -4.58
C VAL A 203 0.94 -20.52 -5.88
N SER A 204 -0.05 -19.91 -6.55
CA SER A 204 0.14 -19.18 -7.80
C SER A 204 0.63 -17.74 -7.61
N GLY A 205 0.80 -17.28 -6.36
CA GLY A 205 1.39 -15.98 -6.07
C GLY A 205 1.71 -15.77 -4.60
N ILE A 206 2.75 -14.98 -4.35
CA ILE A 206 3.23 -14.62 -3.01
C ILE A 206 3.30 -13.11 -2.83
N GLU A 207 3.30 -12.69 -1.58
CA GLU A 207 3.61 -11.33 -1.14
C GLU A 207 4.88 -11.35 -0.30
N ILE A 208 5.82 -10.46 -0.63
CA ILE A 208 7.12 -10.35 0.05
C ILE A 208 7.14 -9.05 0.84
N HIS A 209 7.52 -9.14 2.11
CA HIS A 209 7.64 -7.99 3.01
C HIS A 209 9.09 -7.52 3.12
N PHE A 210 9.42 -6.43 2.43
CA PHE A 210 10.73 -5.79 2.40
C PHE A 210 10.80 -4.66 3.43
N ARG A 211 11.71 -4.78 4.40
CA ARG A 211 11.80 -3.84 5.54
C ARG A 211 13.24 -3.42 5.79
N THR A 212 13.46 -2.11 5.90
CA THR A 212 14.75 -1.54 6.30
C THR A 212 14.52 -0.36 7.23
N ASN A 213 15.59 0.24 7.76
CA ASN A 213 15.50 1.46 8.56
C ASN A 213 15.54 2.75 7.71
N LEU A 214 15.47 2.64 6.38
CA LEU A 214 15.50 3.79 5.48
C LEU A 214 14.11 4.43 5.37
N LYS A 215 14.05 5.63 4.78
CA LYS A 215 12.77 6.28 4.45
C LYS A 215 12.00 5.46 3.42
N ALA A 216 10.67 5.50 3.47
CA ALA A 216 9.76 4.65 2.68
C ALA A 216 10.04 4.68 1.17
N GLY A 217 10.39 5.84 0.62
CA GLY A 217 10.78 5.98 -0.78
C GLY A 217 12.09 5.27 -1.13
N ASN A 218 13.09 5.34 -0.25
CA ASN A 218 14.34 4.59 -0.40
C ASN A 218 14.09 3.09 -0.31
N VAL A 219 13.25 2.64 0.64
CA VAL A 219 12.87 1.21 0.74
C VAL A 219 12.16 0.74 -0.52
N SER A 220 11.26 1.54 -1.10
CA SER A 220 10.56 1.18 -2.35
C SER A 220 11.53 1.08 -3.52
N ASN A 221 12.49 2.02 -3.60
CA ASN A 221 13.53 1.96 -4.61
C ASN A 221 14.41 0.70 -4.46
N ASP A 222 14.86 0.40 -3.24
CA ASP A 222 15.60 -0.82 -2.92
C ASP A 222 14.79 -2.07 -3.25
N ALA A 223 13.49 -2.10 -2.97
CA ALA A 223 12.63 -3.22 -3.32
C ALA A 223 12.54 -3.46 -4.84
N TRP A 224 12.60 -2.41 -5.68
CA TRP A 224 12.75 -2.59 -7.13
C TRP A 224 14.16 -3.00 -7.53
N THR A 225 15.20 -2.46 -6.88
CA THR A 225 16.60 -2.85 -7.10
C THR A 225 16.83 -4.32 -6.76
N PHE A 226 16.19 -4.82 -5.70
CA PHE A 226 16.16 -6.23 -5.33
C PHE A 226 15.62 -7.10 -6.47
N LEU A 227 14.47 -6.74 -7.07
CA LEU A 227 13.90 -7.47 -8.20
C LEU A 227 14.84 -7.44 -9.42
N GLU A 228 15.34 -6.26 -9.77
CA GLU A 228 16.24 -6.09 -10.93
C GLU A 228 17.56 -6.86 -10.76
N GLY A 229 18.14 -6.83 -9.57
CA GLY A 229 19.37 -7.57 -9.27
C GLY A 229 19.17 -9.10 -9.32
N LEU A 230 17.97 -9.59 -9.02
CA LEU A 230 17.57 -10.99 -9.26
C LEU A 230 17.19 -11.29 -10.73
N LYS A 231 17.42 -10.34 -11.65
CA LYS A 231 17.03 -10.39 -13.06
C LYS A 231 15.52 -10.58 -13.27
N MET A 232 14.70 -10.07 -12.35
CA MET A 232 13.25 -10.03 -12.46
C MET A 232 12.77 -8.71 -13.04
N SER A 233 11.64 -8.75 -13.74
CA SER A 233 10.92 -7.52 -14.08
C SER A 233 10.37 -6.84 -12.83
N LYS A 234 10.16 -5.52 -12.90
CA LYS A 234 9.48 -4.78 -11.83
C LYS A 234 8.05 -5.32 -11.64
N PHE A 235 7.68 -5.45 -10.37
CA PHE A 235 6.31 -5.69 -9.93
C PHE A 235 5.71 -4.43 -9.32
N SER A 236 4.38 -4.41 -9.24
CA SER A 236 3.69 -3.42 -8.42
C SER A 236 4.07 -3.61 -6.96
N GLN A 237 4.14 -2.51 -6.23
CA GLN A 237 4.43 -2.52 -4.81
C GLN A 237 3.34 -1.76 -4.05
N HIS A 238 3.33 -1.89 -2.73
CA HIS A 238 2.71 -0.89 -1.90
C HIS A 238 3.54 -0.62 -0.65
N ALA A 239 3.54 0.64 -0.21
CA ALA A 239 4.34 1.10 0.92
C ALA A 239 3.46 1.33 2.14
N HIS A 240 3.82 0.74 3.26
CA HIS A 240 3.27 1.05 4.58
C HIS A 240 4.11 2.17 5.19
N ILE A 241 3.54 3.34 5.34
CA ILE A 241 4.15 4.51 5.96
C ILE A 241 3.47 4.72 7.31
N VAL A 242 4.23 4.69 8.40
CA VAL A 242 3.68 4.66 9.76
C VAL A 242 4.28 5.81 10.56
N SER A 243 3.46 6.49 11.35
CA SER A 243 3.90 7.55 12.27
C SER A 243 3.08 7.52 13.57
N LYS A 244 3.61 8.18 14.60
CA LYS A 244 2.89 8.41 15.86
C LYS A 244 1.87 9.54 15.68
N ILE A 245 0.71 9.38 16.32
CA ILE A 245 -0.23 10.48 16.48
C ILE A 245 0.27 11.39 17.61
N ASP A 246 0.49 12.68 17.32
CA ASP A 246 0.69 13.70 18.35
C ASP A 246 -0.64 13.99 19.05
N LEU A 247 -0.91 13.24 20.12
CA LEU A 247 -2.16 13.31 20.87
C LEU A 247 -2.36 14.67 21.55
N GLU A 248 -1.28 15.34 21.95
CA GLU A 248 -1.39 16.63 22.63
C GLU A 248 -1.79 17.71 21.63
N LYS A 249 -1.12 17.77 20.47
CA LYS A 249 -1.51 18.66 19.38
C LYS A 249 -2.93 18.37 18.91
N LEU A 250 -3.28 17.09 18.71
CA LEU A 250 -4.61 16.67 18.28
C LEU A 250 -5.73 17.12 19.26
N LYS A 251 -5.44 17.25 20.56
CA LYS A 251 -6.40 17.72 21.57
C LYS A 251 -6.50 19.24 21.66
N GLN A 252 -5.39 19.97 21.51
CA GLN A 252 -5.32 21.43 21.69
C GLN A 252 -6.19 22.20 20.69
N SER A 253 -6.23 21.76 19.43
CA SER A 253 -7.04 22.36 18.36
C SER A 253 -7.80 21.29 17.61
N LYS A 254 -8.67 20.59 18.33
CA LYS A 254 -9.33 19.34 17.91
C LYS A 254 -9.91 19.40 16.50
N GLU A 255 -10.80 20.34 16.22
CA GLU A 255 -11.49 20.44 14.93
C GLU A 255 -10.50 20.64 13.77
N ILE A 256 -9.51 21.52 13.96
CA ILE A 256 -8.48 21.84 12.97
C ILE A 256 -7.58 20.63 12.73
N GLN A 257 -7.04 20.03 13.78
CA GLN A 257 -6.10 18.91 13.64
C GLN A 257 -6.79 17.67 13.07
N VAL A 258 -8.03 17.37 13.48
CA VAL A 258 -8.82 16.27 12.93
C VAL A 258 -9.10 16.49 11.44
N ALA A 259 -9.50 17.70 11.05
CA ALA A 259 -9.69 18.04 9.64
C ALA A 259 -8.39 17.89 8.83
N LYS A 260 -7.26 18.36 9.37
CA LYS A 260 -5.95 18.26 8.73
C LYS A 260 -5.53 16.81 8.44
N HIS A 261 -5.79 15.87 9.34
CA HIS A 261 -5.47 14.45 9.09
C HIS A 261 -6.33 13.84 7.98
N ALA A 262 -7.65 14.09 8.01
CA ALA A 262 -8.56 13.60 6.98
C ALA A 262 -8.27 14.22 5.61
N GLU A 263 -7.94 15.51 5.58
CA GLU A 263 -7.56 16.25 4.39
C GLU A 263 -6.19 15.82 3.85
N PHE A 264 -5.22 15.55 4.72
CA PHE A 264 -3.93 15.00 4.35
C PHE A 264 -4.08 13.66 3.63
N TYR A 265 -4.84 12.72 4.22
CA TYR A 265 -5.15 11.45 3.57
C TYR A 265 -5.81 11.67 2.20
N ARG A 266 -6.78 12.59 2.11
CA ARG A 266 -7.48 12.91 0.85
C ARG A 266 -6.49 13.38 -0.22
N ARG A 267 -5.63 14.35 0.09
CA ARG A 267 -4.63 14.89 -0.85
C ARG A 267 -3.59 13.85 -1.24
N VAL A 268 -3.14 13.03 -0.30
CA VAL A 268 -2.20 11.93 -0.58
C VAL A 268 -2.83 10.92 -1.55
N ASN A 269 -4.09 10.51 -1.32
CA ASN A 269 -4.81 9.63 -2.24
C ASN A 269 -5.05 10.28 -3.62
N LEU A 270 -5.40 11.56 -3.67
CA LEU A 270 -5.59 12.28 -4.95
C LEU A 270 -4.29 12.42 -5.73
N LEU A 271 -3.18 12.79 -5.08
CA LEU A 271 -1.87 12.85 -5.73
C LEU A 271 -1.49 11.48 -6.28
N ALA A 272 -1.70 10.41 -5.50
CA ALA A 272 -1.44 9.04 -5.93
C ALA A 272 -2.27 8.63 -7.17
N GLU A 273 -3.55 8.98 -7.18
CA GLU A 273 -4.41 8.78 -8.35
C GLU A 273 -3.92 9.56 -9.58
N MET A 274 -3.64 10.85 -9.42
CA MET A 274 -3.17 11.71 -10.51
C MET A 274 -1.84 11.20 -11.08
N VAL A 275 -0.89 10.77 -10.24
CA VAL A 275 0.38 10.19 -10.68
C VAL A 275 0.16 8.89 -11.47
N GLU A 276 -0.74 8.01 -11.03
CA GLU A 276 -1.06 6.78 -11.76
C GLU A 276 -1.72 7.02 -13.13
N VAL A 277 -2.48 8.11 -13.30
CA VAL A 277 -3.00 8.50 -14.62
C VAL A 277 -1.87 8.75 -15.62
N PHE A 278 -0.72 9.27 -15.16
CA PHE A 278 0.46 9.48 -16.00
C PHE A 278 1.33 8.23 -16.16
N THR A 279 1.60 7.50 -15.07
CA THR A 279 2.53 6.35 -15.07
C THR A 279 1.88 5.04 -15.52
N ASN A 280 0.55 4.93 -15.44
CA ASN A 280 -0.19 3.70 -15.68
C ASN A 280 -1.55 3.96 -16.33
N ARG A 281 -1.49 4.28 -17.63
CA ARG A 281 -2.64 4.63 -18.48
C ARG A 281 -3.88 3.71 -18.36
N ARG A 282 -3.69 2.43 -17.99
CA ARG A 282 -4.79 1.48 -17.77
C ARG A 282 -5.68 1.85 -16.58
N ARG A 283 -5.19 2.62 -15.61
CA ARG A 283 -5.93 3.01 -14.40
C ARG A 283 -7.02 4.05 -14.64
N VAL A 284 -6.98 4.79 -15.75
CA VAL A 284 -8.08 5.68 -16.14
C VAL A 284 -9.38 4.90 -16.36
N PHE A 285 -9.27 3.64 -16.84
CA PHE A 285 -10.42 2.76 -17.11
C PHE A 285 -10.63 1.66 -16.08
N MET A 286 -10.13 1.85 -14.86
CA MET A 286 -10.44 0.91 -13.81
C MET A 286 -11.95 0.92 -13.53
N LYS A 287 -12.61 -0.17 -13.92
CA LYS A 287 -13.99 -0.45 -13.54
C LYS A 287 -14.06 -0.65 -12.03
N ILE A 288 -15.16 -0.19 -11.42
CA ILE A 288 -15.54 -0.58 -10.08
C ILE A 288 -15.89 -2.06 -10.16
N ASP A 289 -14.99 -2.93 -9.70
CA ASP A 289 -15.26 -4.37 -9.66
C ASP A 289 -16.24 -4.62 -8.51
N GLU A 290 -17.47 -5.02 -8.83
CA GLU A 290 -18.46 -5.47 -7.85
C GLU A 290 -18.24 -6.95 -7.47
N ASP A 291 -17.44 -7.70 -8.25
CA ASP A 291 -17.21 -9.13 -8.08
C ASP A 291 -15.81 -9.43 -7.51
N ASP A 292 -15.84 -9.82 -6.24
CA ASP A 292 -14.80 -10.07 -5.25
C ASP A 292 -13.75 -11.19 -5.59
N LYS A 293 -13.19 -11.26 -6.80
CA LYS A 293 -12.44 -12.46 -7.26
C LYS A 293 -10.95 -12.31 -7.57
N ASN A 294 -10.38 -11.10 -7.54
CA ASN A 294 -8.93 -10.92 -7.71
C ASN A 294 -8.38 -10.05 -6.59
N VAL A 295 -7.40 -10.56 -5.84
CA VAL A 295 -6.60 -9.69 -4.98
C VAL A 295 -5.75 -8.81 -5.85
N THR A 296 -6.36 -7.66 -6.09
CA THR A 296 -5.82 -6.37 -6.44
C THR A 296 -6.98 -5.43 -6.15
N TYR A 297 -7.36 -5.28 -4.89
CA TYR A 297 -8.50 -4.42 -4.56
C TYR A 297 -8.09 -2.95 -4.53
N PHE A 298 -7.85 -2.43 -5.72
CA PHE A 298 -7.74 -1.01 -5.99
C PHE A 298 -9.16 -0.46 -6.17
N GLY A 299 -9.72 0.12 -5.13
CA GLY A 299 -10.90 0.99 -5.25
C GLY A 299 -10.48 2.45 -5.13
N THR A 300 -11.29 3.40 -5.58
CA THR A 300 -11.10 4.80 -5.16
C THR A 300 -11.55 4.99 -3.72
N THR A 301 -10.96 5.97 -3.06
CA THR A 301 -11.52 6.47 -1.81
C THR A 301 -12.92 7.06 -2.06
N THR A 302 -13.72 7.18 -1.01
CA THR A 302 -15.08 7.71 -1.08
C THR A 302 -15.23 8.82 -0.06
N SER A 303 -16.23 9.66 -0.26
CA SER A 303 -16.67 10.64 0.74
C SER A 303 -16.98 9.98 2.10
N ASP A 304 -17.48 8.75 2.10
CA ASP A 304 -17.76 7.98 3.31
C ASP A 304 -16.49 7.50 4.02
N LYS A 305 -15.46 7.10 3.26
CA LYS A 305 -14.16 6.76 3.84
C LYS A 305 -13.51 7.98 4.48
N ILE A 306 -13.50 9.12 3.77
CA ILE A 306 -12.95 10.37 4.30
C ILE A 306 -13.71 10.82 5.55
N ARG A 307 -15.05 10.72 5.54
CA ARG A 307 -15.88 10.95 6.72
C ARG A 307 -15.49 10.02 7.88
N GLY A 308 -15.30 8.73 7.60
CA GLY A 308 -14.89 7.74 8.60
C GLY A 308 -13.50 8.00 9.17
N ILE A 309 -12.57 8.51 8.36
CA ILE A 309 -11.22 8.91 8.79
C ILE A 309 -11.30 10.15 9.69
N PHE A 310 -12.10 11.15 9.32
CA PHE A 310 -12.38 12.30 10.20
C PHE A 310 -12.94 11.83 11.55
N GLU A 311 -13.94 10.94 11.54
CA GLU A 311 -14.54 10.39 12.77
C GLU A 311 -13.54 9.57 13.59
N TYR A 312 -12.62 8.85 12.95
CA TYR A 312 -11.53 8.15 13.63
C TYR A 312 -10.67 9.11 14.44
N PHE A 313 -10.12 10.15 13.80
CA PHE A 313 -9.27 11.11 14.49
C PHE A 313 -10.03 11.92 15.54
N LEU A 314 -11.31 12.24 15.30
CA LEU A 314 -12.16 12.88 16.30
C LEU A 314 -12.32 12.01 17.55
N ASN A 315 -12.55 10.71 17.37
CA ASN A 315 -12.67 9.77 18.48
C ASN A 315 -11.34 9.63 19.23
N VAL A 316 -10.21 9.55 18.53
CA VAL A 316 -8.87 9.53 19.13
C VAL A 316 -8.62 10.80 19.94
N ALA A 317 -8.98 11.98 19.40
CA ALA A 317 -8.87 13.26 20.10
C ALA A 317 -9.72 13.33 21.37
N ASN A 318 -10.85 12.61 21.39
CA ASN A 318 -11.72 12.46 22.55
C ASN A 318 -11.25 11.41 23.57
N GLY A 319 -10.09 10.78 23.33
CA GLY A 319 -9.50 9.77 24.21
C GLY A 319 -9.95 8.33 23.95
N SER A 320 -10.78 8.10 22.94
CA SER A 320 -11.19 6.75 22.52
C SER A 320 -10.07 6.04 21.75
N LYS A 321 -10.08 4.71 21.76
CA LYS A 321 -9.17 3.86 20.96
C LYS A 321 -9.96 3.05 19.92
N PRO A 322 -10.56 3.70 18.91
CA PRO A 322 -11.39 3.00 17.93
C PRO A 322 -10.54 2.01 17.11
N GLN A 323 -11.08 0.82 16.86
CA GLN A 323 -10.49 -0.15 15.93
C GLN A 323 -10.92 0.20 14.50
N ILE A 324 -9.97 0.25 13.56
CA ILE A 324 -10.26 0.49 12.14
C ILE A 324 -10.52 -0.81 11.39
N GLY A 325 -9.80 -1.89 11.71
CA GLY A 325 -9.81 -3.11 10.92
C GLY A 325 -9.36 -2.85 9.48
N ASP A 326 -10.08 -3.43 8.52
CA ASP A 326 -9.88 -3.25 7.07
C ASP A 326 -10.76 -2.17 6.43
N LYS A 327 -11.50 -1.41 7.25
CA LYS A 327 -12.51 -0.43 6.80
C LYS A 327 -11.97 0.63 5.83
N PHE A 328 -10.73 1.07 6.02
CA PHE A 328 -10.10 2.12 5.21
C PHE A 328 -8.89 1.63 4.39
N LYS A 329 -8.73 0.31 4.20
CA LYS A 329 -7.61 -0.29 3.42
C LYS A 329 -7.65 0.03 1.92
N MET A 330 -8.86 0.23 1.40
CA MET A 330 -9.14 0.18 -0.04
C MET A 330 -8.99 1.57 -0.68
N GLY A 331 -8.00 1.76 -1.55
CA GLY A 331 -7.65 3.06 -2.12
C GLY A 331 -6.49 3.00 -3.10
N TYR A 332 -6.18 4.12 -3.75
CA TYR A 332 -4.80 4.38 -4.19
C TYR A 332 -3.88 4.49 -2.97
N VAL A 333 -4.43 5.02 -1.88
CA VAL A 333 -3.84 4.99 -0.55
C VAL A 333 -4.88 4.50 0.45
N GLY A 334 -4.53 3.52 1.28
CA GLY A 334 -5.32 3.06 2.42
C GLY A 334 -4.87 3.73 3.72
N MET A 335 -5.70 3.66 4.77
CA MET A 335 -5.33 4.10 6.12
C MET A 335 -5.52 2.97 7.14
N ARG A 336 -4.57 2.84 8.05
CA ARG A 336 -4.60 1.91 9.19
C ARG A 336 -4.46 2.67 10.50
N GLY A 337 -5.11 2.15 11.54
CA GLY A 337 -5.03 2.69 12.89
C GLY A 337 -4.15 1.83 13.78
N SER A 338 -4.05 2.22 15.04
CA SER A 338 -3.24 1.55 16.06
C SER A 338 -3.61 0.08 16.30
N ASP A 339 -4.79 -0.37 15.86
CA ASP A 339 -5.24 -1.76 15.98
C ASP A 339 -4.54 -2.73 15.01
N LYS A 340 -3.77 -2.21 14.05
CA LYS A 340 -3.00 -3.01 13.08
C LYS A 340 -1.48 -2.94 13.27
N TYR A 341 -1.02 -2.07 14.16
CA TYR A 341 0.41 -1.85 14.41
C TYR A 341 0.79 -2.35 15.79
N ASP A 342 2.04 -2.81 15.93
CA ASP A 342 2.54 -3.40 17.17
C ASP A 342 2.64 -2.40 18.34
N SER A 343 2.59 -1.09 18.07
CA SER A 343 2.69 -0.04 19.09
C SER A 343 1.42 0.82 19.18
N PRO A 344 0.92 1.08 20.40
CA PRO A 344 -0.20 1.98 20.62
C PRO A 344 0.07 3.41 20.11
N GLY A 345 -0.97 4.08 19.60
CA GLY A 345 -0.88 5.47 19.15
C GLY A 345 -0.22 5.64 17.78
N LEU A 346 0.10 4.55 17.08
CA LEU A 346 0.50 4.59 15.67
C LEU A 346 -0.70 4.69 14.75
N TRP A 347 -0.49 5.34 13.62
CA TRP A 347 -1.35 5.29 12.45
C TRP A 347 -0.48 5.24 11.21
N GLY A 348 -1.07 4.84 10.09
CA GLY A 348 -0.29 4.76 8.86
C GLY A 348 -1.12 4.79 7.61
N LEU A 349 -0.41 5.08 6.52
CA LEU A 349 -0.89 5.10 5.16
C LEU A 349 -0.31 3.91 4.41
N GLU A 350 -1.16 3.25 3.64
CA GLU A 350 -0.76 2.17 2.75
C GLU A 350 -0.80 2.70 1.32
N TYR A 351 0.33 3.20 0.82
CA TYR A 351 0.45 3.79 -0.50
C TYR A 351 0.57 2.69 -1.56
N ARG A 352 -0.52 2.41 -2.28
CA ARG A 352 -0.64 1.30 -3.24
C ARG A 352 -0.39 1.69 -4.70
N ALA A 353 -0.21 2.98 -4.96
CA ALA A 353 -0.02 3.54 -6.29
C ALA A 353 1.44 3.45 -6.75
N LEU A 354 2.12 2.31 -6.55
CA LEU A 354 3.50 2.08 -7.01
C LEU A 354 3.46 1.11 -8.19
N SER A 355 3.25 1.67 -9.39
CA SER A 355 3.22 0.90 -10.63
C SER A 355 4.61 0.43 -11.04
N ARG A 356 4.70 -0.81 -11.56
CA ARG A 356 5.91 -1.34 -12.20
C ARG A 356 6.47 -0.46 -13.33
N ASN A 357 5.63 0.40 -13.92
CA ASN A 357 6.00 1.31 -15.01
C ASN A 357 6.32 2.73 -14.53
N GLY A 358 6.12 3.05 -13.25
CA GLY A 358 6.36 4.40 -12.78
C GLY A 358 7.84 4.70 -12.53
N GLN A 359 8.14 5.99 -12.44
CA GLN A 359 9.51 6.47 -12.28
C GLN A 359 9.94 6.37 -10.82
N ARG A 360 11.08 5.69 -10.58
CA ARG A 360 11.68 5.48 -9.25
C ARG A 360 11.81 6.78 -8.45
N SER A 361 12.38 7.80 -9.06
CA SER A 361 12.62 9.11 -8.42
C SER A 361 11.33 9.80 -7.97
N ILE A 362 10.27 9.72 -8.78
CA ILE A 362 8.97 10.32 -8.47
C ILE A 362 8.38 9.69 -7.21
N TYR A 363 8.26 8.36 -7.17
CA TYR A 363 7.71 7.69 -6.00
C TYR A 363 8.60 7.81 -4.78
N MET A 364 9.92 7.74 -4.95
CA MET A 364 10.86 7.96 -3.86
C MET A 364 10.62 9.31 -3.18
N ASN A 365 10.53 10.39 -3.97
CA ASN A 365 10.29 11.73 -3.45
C ASN A 365 8.92 11.84 -2.76
N ILE A 366 7.86 11.34 -3.39
CA ILE A 366 6.50 11.36 -2.82
C ILE A 366 6.45 10.62 -1.47
N LEU A 367 6.92 9.37 -1.44
CA LEU A 367 6.85 8.52 -0.24
C LEU A 367 7.70 9.09 0.90
N ASN A 368 8.93 9.53 0.61
CA ASN A 368 9.81 10.13 1.60
C ASN A 368 9.20 11.40 2.20
N LYS A 369 8.55 12.21 1.37
CA LYS A 369 7.97 13.46 1.83
C LYS A 369 6.68 13.27 2.61
N ILE A 370 5.83 12.32 2.21
CA ILE A 370 4.67 11.90 3.01
C ILE A 370 5.13 11.43 4.39
N GLN A 371 6.14 10.56 4.44
CA GLN A 371 6.68 10.08 5.72
C GLN A 371 7.21 11.22 6.59
N GLU A 372 8.02 12.11 6.03
CA GLU A 372 8.56 13.27 6.75
C GLU A 372 7.46 14.18 7.33
N LEU A 373 6.41 14.45 6.55
CA LEU A 373 5.27 15.26 6.98
C LEU A 373 4.48 14.57 8.12
N MET A 374 4.29 13.25 8.02
CA MET A 374 3.67 12.44 9.06
C MET A 374 4.50 12.40 10.34
N ASP A 375 5.82 12.20 10.24
CA ASP A 375 6.73 12.11 11.38
C ASP A 375 6.81 13.45 12.15
N ASN A 376 6.77 14.57 11.42
CA ASN A 376 6.83 15.91 11.99
C ASN A 376 5.45 16.44 12.47
N GLY A 377 4.37 15.68 12.27
CA GLY A 377 3.01 16.17 12.54
C GLY A 377 2.65 17.42 11.74
N ASN A 378 3.32 17.63 10.60
CA ASN A 378 3.08 18.72 9.66
C ASN A 378 2.32 18.16 8.46
N MET A 379 1.00 18.30 8.46
CA MET A 379 0.16 17.78 7.39
C MET A 379 0.26 18.59 6.08
N GLY A 380 1.26 19.46 5.89
CA GLY A 380 1.43 20.26 4.66
C GLY A 380 0.42 21.40 4.50
N ILE A 381 -0.34 21.70 5.55
CA ILE A 381 -1.34 22.77 5.65
C ILE A 381 -1.25 23.34 7.06
N SER A 382 -1.10 24.65 7.19
CA SER A 382 -1.05 25.34 8.49
C SER A 382 -2.41 25.40 9.16
N ASP A 383 -2.42 25.69 10.47
CA ASP A 383 -3.67 25.83 11.21
C ASP A 383 -4.47 27.06 10.72
N ASN A 384 -3.77 28.15 10.36
CA ASN A 384 -4.39 29.35 9.80
C ASN A 384 -5.05 29.08 8.44
N GLU A 385 -4.37 28.37 7.52
CA GLU A 385 -4.96 28.03 6.22
C GLU A 385 -6.23 27.18 6.37
N MET A 386 -6.28 26.28 7.36
CA MET A 386 -7.47 25.49 7.67
C MET A 386 -8.59 26.35 8.27
N SER A 387 -8.25 27.26 9.18
CA SER A 387 -9.21 28.21 9.75
C SER A 387 -9.80 29.14 8.68
N ASP A 388 -8.97 29.71 7.80
CA ASP A 388 -9.42 30.59 6.71
C ASP A 388 -10.39 29.84 5.77
N TRP A 389 -10.12 28.55 5.51
CA TRP A 389 -11.02 27.71 4.73
C TRP A 389 -12.35 27.44 5.46
N PHE A 390 -12.32 27.23 6.78
CA PHE A 390 -13.53 27.09 7.59
C PHE A 390 -14.39 28.36 7.55
N ASP A 391 -13.76 29.52 7.68
CA ASP A 391 -14.46 30.81 7.64
C ASP A 391 -15.06 31.08 6.27
N PHE A 392 -14.29 30.85 5.19
CA PHE A 392 -14.78 30.97 3.82
C PHE A 392 -16.00 30.09 3.55
N LYS A 393 -15.99 28.85 4.08
CA LYS A 393 -17.10 27.89 3.93
C LYS A 393 -18.18 28.02 5.01
N ASN A 394 -18.07 28.97 5.94
CA ASN A 394 -18.98 29.14 7.09
C ASN A 394 -19.17 27.85 7.92
N LEU A 395 -18.06 27.16 8.22
CA LEU A 395 -18.02 25.87 8.91
C LEU A 395 -17.88 26.04 10.43
N ASP A 396 -18.89 26.63 11.06
CA ASP A 396 -18.96 26.93 12.50
C ASP A 396 -19.14 25.73 13.45
N SER A 397 -19.12 24.49 12.95
CA SER A 397 -19.36 23.29 13.78
C SER A 397 -18.68 22.06 13.24
N THR A 398 -18.31 21.13 14.12
CA THR A 398 -17.69 19.84 13.78
C THR A 398 -18.51 19.07 12.73
N LYS A 399 -19.85 19.14 12.78
CA LYS A 399 -20.73 18.52 11.80
C LYS A 399 -20.58 19.14 10.41
N LYS A 400 -20.54 20.48 10.31
CA LYS A 400 -20.31 21.18 9.04
C LYS A 400 -18.92 20.90 8.49
N ILE A 401 -17.89 20.96 9.33
CA ILE A 401 -16.50 20.64 8.96
C ILE A 401 -16.40 19.21 8.39
N LYS A 402 -16.92 18.22 9.12
CA LYS A 402 -16.94 16.82 8.67
C LYS A 402 -17.62 16.66 7.31
N ASN A 403 -18.75 17.33 7.10
CA ASN A 403 -19.49 17.26 5.85
C ASN A 403 -18.72 17.92 4.70
N ALA A 404 -18.08 19.07 4.93
CA ALA A 404 -17.26 19.76 3.93
C ALA A 404 -16.05 18.90 3.53
N ILE A 405 -15.29 18.38 4.50
CA ILE A 405 -14.15 17.48 4.25
C ILE A 405 -14.60 16.22 3.49
N SER A 406 -15.72 15.59 3.87
CA SER A 406 -16.28 14.44 3.15
C SER A 406 -16.69 14.78 1.70
N ASN A 407 -17.26 15.97 1.48
CA ASN A 407 -17.77 16.41 0.18
C ASN A 407 -16.67 16.94 -0.75
N SER A 408 -15.49 17.26 -0.22
CA SER A 408 -14.31 17.69 -0.99
C SER A 408 -13.72 16.59 -1.89
N TYR A 409 -14.23 15.36 -1.80
CA TYR A 409 -13.88 14.29 -2.74
C TYR A 409 -14.91 14.19 -3.86
N TYR A 410 -14.41 14.05 -5.09
CA TYR A 410 -15.22 14.18 -6.31
C TYR A 410 -16.31 13.11 -6.51
N ARG A 411 -16.38 12.08 -5.68
CA ARG A 411 -17.21 10.88 -5.90
C ARG A 411 -18.67 10.98 -5.39
N LYS A 412 -19.12 12.09 -4.81
CA LYS A 412 -20.44 12.14 -4.12
C LYS A 412 -21.64 12.57 -4.95
N LYS A 413 -21.46 13.26 -6.07
CA LYS A 413 -22.59 13.83 -6.82
C LYS A 413 -22.91 12.95 -8.02
N LYS A 414 -24.00 12.17 -7.94
CA LYS A 414 -24.71 11.74 -9.16
C LYS A 414 -25.04 13.03 -9.89
N VAL A 415 -24.53 13.19 -11.10
CA VAL A 415 -24.98 14.27 -11.98
C VAL A 415 -26.45 13.97 -12.24
N SER A 416 -27.36 14.84 -11.78
CA SER A 416 -28.76 14.67 -12.12
C SER A 416 -28.95 14.96 -13.61
N PRO A 417 -30.01 14.43 -14.24
CA PRO A 417 -30.38 14.84 -15.59
C PRO A 417 -30.58 16.36 -15.72
N ASP A 418 -30.87 17.04 -14.61
CA ASP A 418 -31.13 18.48 -14.52
C ASP A 418 -29.85 19.34 -14.36
N GLY A 419 -28.67 18.73 -14.38
CA GLY A 419 -27.37 19.41 -14.34
C GLY A 419 -26.53 19.13 -13.09
N TYR A 420 -25.40 19.83 -12.99
CA TYR A 420 -24.55 19.81 -11.80
C TYR A 420 -25.10 20.75 -10.74
N HIS A 421 -24.80 20.48 -9.46
CA HIS A 421 -25.11 21.40 -8.38
C HIS A 421 -24.27 22.69 -8.37
N ASN A 422 -23.39 22.90 -9.37
CA ASN A 422 -22.54 24.08 -9.48
C ASN A 422 -22.94 24.87 -10.74
N GLU A 423 -23.42 26.10 -10.54
CA GLU A 423 -23.86 26.99 -11.62
C GLU A 423 -22.74 27.33 -12.62
N LYS A 424 -21.49 27.52 -12.15
CA LYS A 424 -20.35 27.73 -13.05
C LYS A 424 -20.06 26.50 -13.87
N LEU A 425 -20.02 25.32 -13.25
CA LEU A 425 -19.83 24.06 -13.97
C LEU A 425 -20.98 23.78 -14.95
N ASN A 426 -22.22 24.22 -14.65
CA ASN A 426 -23.34 24.19 -15.58
C ASN A 426 -23.20 25.19 -16.72
N GLN A 427 -22.73 26.41 -16.48
CA GLN A 427 -22.46 27.39 -17.54
C GLN A 427 -21.39 26.88 -18.49
N ILE A 428 -20.36 26.26 -17.91
CA ILE A 428 -19.22 25.66 -18.57
C ILE A 428 -19.69 24.45 -19.39
N LEU A 429 -20.24 23.41 -18.76
CA LEU A 429 -20.64 22.18 -19.45
C LEU A 429 -21.97 22.29 -20.22
N GLY A 430 -22.72 23.39 -20.06
CA GLY A 430 -24.01 23.64 -20.71
C GLY A 430 -23.92 23.84 -22.23
N ASP A 431 -22.73 24.07 -22.76
CA ASP A 431 -22.44 24.01 -24.21
C ASP A 431 -22.59 22.59 -24.79
N LEU A 432 -22.59 21.56 -23.92
CA LEU A 432 -22.85 20.17 -24.32
C LEU A 432 -24.36 19.94 -24.42
N LYS A 433 -24.79 19.27 -25.50
CA LYS A 433 -26.18 18.82 -25.62
C LYS A 433 -26.54 17.83 -24.51
N PRO A 434 -27.80 17.75 -24.06
CA PRO A 434 -28.22 16.83 -22.98
C PRO A 434 -27.77 15.37 -23.19
N ASP A 435 -27.87 14.85 -24.41
CA ASP A 435 -27.41 13.48 -24.73
C ASP A 435 -25.89 13.31 -24.59
N GLN A 436 -25.11 14.34 -24.92
CA GLN A 436 -23.66 14.33 -24.76
C GLN A 436 -23.27 14.35 -23.29
N LEU A 437 -23.99 15.15 -22.49
CA LEU A 437 -23.80 15.20 -21.05
C LEU A 437 -24.14 13.87 -20.39
N LYS A 438 -25.24 13.24 -20.82
CA LYS A 438 -25.65 11.91 -20.36
C LYS A 438 -24.57 10.86 -20.65
N GLN A 439 -24.11 10.76 -21.89
CA GLN A 439 -23.05 9.81 -22.29
C GLN A 439 -21.75 10.01 -21.50
N LEU A 440 -21.40 11.27 -21.26
CA LEU A 440 -20.20 11.62 -20.51
C LEU A 440 -20.32 11.27 -19.02
N ASN A 441 -21.49 11.48 -18.42
CA ASN A 441 -21.79 11.06 -17.06
C ASN A 441 -21.78 9.52 -16.92
N GLU A 442 -22.39 8.80 -17.86
CA GLU A 442 -22.34 7.33 -17.90
C GLU A 442 -20.89 6.82 -17.94
N LEU A 443 -20.07 7.38 -18.83
CA LEU A 443 -18.64 7.02 -18.90
C LEU A 443 -17.90 7.36 -17.59
N ALA A 444 -18.20 8.49 -16.95
CA ALA A 444 -17.56 8.89 -15.70
C ALA A 444 -17.97 8.01 -14.51
N GLN A 445 -19.21 7.51 -14.49
CA GLN A 445 -19.67 6.55 -13.49
C GLN A 445 -18.95 5.20 -13.60
N GLU A 446 -18.57 4.81 -14.82
CA GLU A 446 -17.77 3.61 -15.06
C GLU A 446 -16.27 3.81 -14.81
N ASN A 447 -15.78 5.05 -14.85
CA ASN A 447 -14.34 5.37 -14.89
C ASN A 447 -14.00 6.55 -13.96
N LEU A 448 -13.43 6.19 -12.81
CA LEU A 448 -13.31 7.10 -11.68
C LEU A 448 -12.46 8.34 -11.93
N SER A 449 -11.34 8.21 -12.66
CA SER A 449 -10.47 9.36 -12.93
C SER A 449 -11.10 10.38 -13.90
N ILE A 450 -12.16 9.99 -14.64
CA ILE A 450 -12.93 10.92 -15.47
C ILE A 450 -13.82 11.82 -14.59
N MET A 451 -14.28 11.34 -13.42
CA MET A 451 -15.09 12.14 -12.49
C MET A 451 -14.36 13.38 -11.97
N MET A 452 -13.02 13.42 -12.01
CA MET A 452 -12.24 14.61 -11.65
C MET A 452 -12.57 15.81 -12.56
N ILE A 453 -12.96 15.56 -13.81
CA ILE A 453 -13.38 16.59 -14.77
C ILE A 453 -14.70 17.25 -14.33
N PHE A 454 -15.53 16.55 -13.57
CA PHE A 454 -16.83 17.02 -13.09
C PHE A 454 -16.80 17.52 -11.65
N HIS A 455 -15.64 17.44 -11.01
CA HIS A 455 -15.53 17.88 -9.63
C HIS A 455 -15.69 19.39 -9.53
N ASN A 456 -16.38 19.82 -8.48
CA ASN A 456 -16.40 21.21 -8.10
C ASN A 456 -15.15 21.57 -7.29
N TRP A 457 -14.13 22.09 -7.97
CA TRP A 457 -12.88 22.48 -7.33
C TRP A 457 -12.98 23.78 -6.51
N ASP A 458 -14.03 24.60 -6.63
CA ASP A 458 -14.20 25.77 -5.76
C ASP A 458 -14.47 25.42 -4.27
N GLU A 459 -14.76 24.15 -4.01
CA GLU A 459 -14.90 23.59 -2.67
C GLU A 459 -13.59 23.07 -2.10
N ASP A 460 -12.54 22.94 -2.91
CA ASP A 460 -11.28 22.34 -2.51
C ASP A 460 -10.38 23.33 -1.73
N MET A 461 -9.82 22.83 -0.63
CA MET A 461 -8.99 23.61 0.28
C MET A 461 -7.74 24.22 -0.37
N LEU A 462 -7.20 23.64 -1.44
CA LEU A 462 -6.00 24.17 -2.08
C LEU A 462 -6.27 25.34 -3.03
N VAL A 463 -7.53 25.58 -3.43
CA VAL A 463 -7.85 26.53 -4.51
C VAL A 463 -9.07 27.42 -4.27
N TYR A 464 -9.82 27.22 -3.18
CA TYR A 464 -11.08 27.93 -2.88
C TYR A 464 -11.01 29.46 -2.97
N ASN A 465 -9.86 30.06 -2.64
CA ASN A 465 -9.65 31.51 -2.64
C ASN A 465 -8.68 31.98 -3.74
N ASN A 466 -8.55 31.23 -4.83
CA ASN A 466 -7.67 31.57 -5.95
C ASN A 466 -8.43 31.59 -7.30
N PRO A 467 -9.05 32.74 -7.66
CA PRO A 467 -9.85 32.86 -8.88
C PRO A 467 -9.08 32.54 -10.16
N GLU A 468 -7.79 32.88 -10.23
CA GLU A 468 -6.96 32.62 -11.42
C GLU A 468 -6.72 31.12 -11.63
N VAL A 469 -6.44 30.39 -10.55
CA VAL A 469 -6.28 28.93 -10.59
C VAL A 469 -7.61 28.25 -10.91
N LEU A 470 -8.71 28.70 -10.30
CA LEU A 470 -10.05 28.17 -10.59
C LEU A 470 -10.41 28.35 -12.06
N GLU A 471 -10.16 29.52 -12.65
CA GLU A 471 -10.39 29.77 -14.07
C GLU A 471 -9.59 28.82 -14.99
N LYS A 472 -8.32 28.53 -14.63
CA LYS A 472 -7.51 27.54 -15.36
C LYS A 472 -8.09 26.13 -15.25
N ILE A 473 -8.51 25.72 -14.05
CA ILE A 473 -9.17 24.43 -13.81
C ILE A 473 -10.42 24.32 -14.68
N TYR A 474 -11.31 25.32 -14.65
CA TYR A 474 -12.55 25.34 -15.42
C TYR A 474 -12.32 25.25 -16.92
N LYS A 475 -11.37 26.02 -17.47
CA LYS A 475 -10.99 25.93 -18.89
C LYS A 475 -10.42 24.57 -19.27
N ALA A 476 -9.67 23.93 -18.37
CA ALA A 476 -9.15 22.58 -18.59
C ALA A 476 -10.27 21.52 -18.54
N GLN A 477 -11.21 21.63 -17.59
CA GLN A 477 -12.40 20.76 -17.49
C GLN A 477 -13.19 20.81 -18.80
N MET A 478 -13.42 22.01 -19.34
CA MET A 478 -14.12 22.20 -20.61
C MET A 478 -13.49 21.50 -21.78
N ARG A 479 -12.20 21.76 -21.98
CA ARG A 479 -11.45 21.20 -23.11
C ARG A 479 -11.44 19.68 -23.04
N ALA A 480 -11.26 19.11 -21.85
CA ALA A 480 -11.28 17.67 -21.66
C ALA A 480 -12.67 17.07 -21.88
N ALA A 481 -13.73 17.65 -21.32
CA ALA A 481 -15.11 17.20 -21.52
C ALA A 481 -15.50 17.20 -23.01
N HIS A 482 -15.25 18.30 -23.72
CA HIS A 482 -15.50 18.40 -25.16
C HIS A 482 -14.69 17.40 -25.98
N LYS A 483 -13.42 17.18 -25.62
CA LYS A 483 -12.57 16.19 -26.28
C LYS A 483 -13.14 14.78 -26.09
N ILE A 484 -13.51 14.39 -24.88
CA ILE A 484 -14.08 13.06 -24.59
C ILE A 484 -15.38 12.85 -25.36
N VAL A 485 -16.29 13.83 -25.35
CA VAL A 485 -17.56 13.76 -26.10
C VAL A 485 -17.33 13.62 -27.61
N LYS A 486 -16.36 14.34 -28.17
CA LYS A 486 -16.01 14.20 -29.60
C LYS A 486 -15.49 12.79 -29.92
N LEU A 487 -14.77 12.16 -28.99
CA LEU A 487 -14.22 10.81 -29.14
C LEU A 487 -15.28 9.71 -29.01
N MET A 488 -16.36 9.94 -28.26
CA MET A 488 -17.49 9.00 -28.16
C MET A 488 -18.14 8.72 -29.51
N LYS A 489 -18.06 9.66 -30.46
CA LYS A 489 -18.54 9.50 -31.84
C LYS A 489 -17.65 8.63 -32.72
N LYS A 490 -16.46 8.24 -32.26
CA LYS A 490 -15.54 7.35 -33.00
C LYS A 490 -15.91 5.88 -32.76
N THR A 491 -15.73 5.05 -33.79
CA THR A 491 -16.17 3.64 -33.79
C THR A 491 -15.18 2.66 -33.16
N LYS A 492 -13.87 2.97 -33.12
CA LYS A 492 -12.86 2.07 -32.54
C LYS A 492 -12.69 2.29 -31.04
N GLU A 493 -12.97 1.26 -30.26
CA GLU A 493 -12.93 1.30 -28.79
C GLU A 493 -11.53 1.61 -28.23
N ASP A 494 -10.48 0.98 -28.76
CA ASP A 494 -9.11 1.16 -28.26
C ASP A 494 -8.57 2.58 -28.50
N GLU A 495 -8.88 3.16 -29.66
CA GLU A 495 -8.54 4.54 -29.99
C GLU A 495 -9.29 5.51 -29.07
N ARG A 496 -10.59 5.26 -28.82
CA ARG A 496 -11.39 6.03 -27.87
C ARG A 496 -10.82 5.94 -26.45
N LYS A 497 -10.38 4.76 -26.00
CA LYS A 497 -9.74 4.59 -24.69
C LYS A 497 -8.46 5.41 -24.59
N LYS A 498 -7.54 5.20 -25.52
CA LYS A 498 -6.26 5.93 -25.58
C LYS A 498 -6.46 7.45 -25.57
N GLU A 499 -7.38 7.97 -26.38
CA GLU A 499 -7.62 9.41 -26.48
C GLU A 499 -8.35 10.01 -25.27
N THR A 500 -9.17 9.22 -24.57
CA THR A 500 -9.79 9.64 -23.30
C THR A 500 -8.73 9.74 -22.20
N ILE A 501 -7.79 8.79 -22.11
CA ILE A 501 -6.62 8.91 -21.22
C ILE A 501 -5.87 10.21 -21.52
N ASN A 502 -5.59 10.47 -22.80
CA ASN A 502 -4.92 11.72 -23.21
C ASN A 502 -5.72 12.95 -22.79
N ALA A 503 -7.05 12.92 -22.85
CA ALA A 503 -7.90 14.03 -22.41
C ALA A 503 -7.82 14.28 -20.89
N VAL A 504 -7.82 13.22 -20.08
CA VAL A 504 -7.65 13.33 -18.62
C VAL A 504 -6.24 13.83 -18.26
N GLN A 505 -5.20 13.31 -18.92
CA GLN A 505 -3.82 13.79 -18.73
C GLN A 505 -3.67 15.27 -19.13
N MET A 506 -4.29 15.69 -20.25
CA MET A 506 -4.34 17.09 -20.65
C MET A 506 -5.05 17.94 -19.61
N PHE A 507 -6.20 17.49 -19.06
CA PHE A 507 -6.87 18.19 -17.96
C PHE A 507 -5.95 18.40 -16.77
N LEU A 508 -5.30 17.35 -16.26
CA LEU A 508 -4.42 17.43 -15.10
C LEU A 508 -3.21 18.36 -15.34
N LYS A 509 -2.67 18.35 -16.58
CA LYS A 509 -1.57 19.22 -16.98
C LYS A 509 -2.01 20.69 -17.09
N ASP A 510 -3.07 20.95 -17.84
CA ASP A 510 -3.53 22.30 -18.16
C ASP A 510 -4.13 23.02 -16.96
N SER A 511 -4.74 22.27 -16.04
CA SER A 511 -5.26 22.79 -14.77
C SER A 511 -4.17 23.02 -13.72
N ARG A 512 -2.96 22.47 -13.92
CA ARG A 512 -1.88 22.39 -12.93
C ARG A 512 -2.28 21.69 -11.62
N LEU A 513 -3.39 20.96 -11.55
CA LEU A 513 -3.85 20.31 -10.31
C LEU A 513 -2.79 19.39 -9.71
N ILE A 514 -2.13 18.58 -10.53
CA ILE A 514 -1.10 17.67 -10.03
C ILE A 514 0.07 18.41 -9.38
N ASN A 515 0.46 19.57 -9.93
CA ASN A 515 1.51 20.40 -9.36
C ASN A 515 1.03 21.08 -8.07
N LEU A 516 -0.19 21.59 -8.02
CA LEU A 516 -0.75 22.19 -6.80
C LEU A 516 -0.81 21.19 -5.65
N PHE A 517 -1.23 19.95 -5.93
CA PHE A 517 -1.23 18.89 -4.93
C PHE A 517 0.18 18.50 -4.52
N ALA A 518 1.12 18.39 -5.46
CA ALA A 518 2.54 18.15 -5.17
C ALA A 518 3.17 19.25 -4.30
N GLU A 519 2.95 20.51 -4.66
CA GLU A 519 3.43 21.70 -3.96
C GLU A 519 2.88 21.75 -2.52
N SER A 520 1.66 21.25 -2.27
CA SER A 520 1.09 21.09 -0.91
C SER A 520 1.81 20.06 -0.02
N PHE A 521 2.77 19.33 -0.60
CA PHE A 521 3.71 18.47 0.10
C PHE A 521 5.15 18.98 -0.04
N GLU A 522 5.37 20.21 -0.50
CA GLU A 522 6.71 20.78 -0.79
C GLU A 522 7.49 19.98 -1.86
N LEU A 523 6.77 19.26 -2.74
CA LEU A 523 7.36 18.62 -3.91
C LEU A 523 7.37 19.63 -5.07
N GLN A 524 8.55 20.18 -5.36
CA GLN A 524 8.73 21.10 -6.48
C GLN A 524 8.77 20.35 -7.81
N ASP A 525 8.13 20.93 -8.83
CA ASP A 525 8.20 20.50 -10.23
C ASP A 525 8.20 18.99 -10.39
N LEU A 526 7.07 18.37 -10.02
CA LEU A 526 6.81 16.95 -10.27
C LEU A 526 6.80 16.73 -11.80
N ASP A 527 8.00 16.52 -12.33
CA ASP A 527 8.29 16.51 -13.74
C ASP A 527 7.82 15.20 -14.36
N LEU A 528 6.51 15.12 -14.55
CA LEU A 528 5.85 14.03 -15.23
C LEU A 528 6.03 14.14 -16.75
N ARG A 529 7.20 14.64 -17.20
CA ARG A 529 7.64 14.56 -18.59
C ARG A 529 7.64 13.10 -18.98
N MET A 530 6.55 12.74 -19.66
CA MET A 530 6.43 11.50 -20.40
C MET A 530 7.58 11.47 -21.41
N LYS A 531 8.52 10.52 -21.28
CA LYS A 531 9.15 10.01 -22.50
C LYS A 531 7.99 9.42 -23.31
N GLN A 532 7.64 10.09 -24.40
CA GLN A 532 6.49 9.76 -25.26
C GLN A 532 6.60 8.34 -25.82
#